data_AF-A0A8X6NQW9-F1
#
_entry.id   AF-A0A8X6NQW9-F1
#
_cell.length_a   1.000
_cell.length_b   1.000
_cell.length_c   1.000
_cell.angle_alpha   90.00
_cell.angle_beta   90.00
_cell.angle_gamma   90.00
#
_symmetry.space_group_name_H-M   'P 1'
#
loop_
_entity.id
_entity.type
_entity.pdbx_description
1 polymer ?
#
loop_
_entity_poly.entity_id
_entity_poly.type
_entity_poly.pdbx_seq_one_letter_code
_entity_poly.pdbx_strand_id
1 'polypeptide(L)'
;MQFVAHPNCQQLLTSIWYEGFPVWRRRNGFMKILLCCGLIACIPAISLYYLFCPRSKMGKLVRSPFMKFIYHSASFGCFLLLLVLASTRTEGSERSRQNIRGPPPSLVEWLIFFWVTGMVWAECKQLWEEGLKAYVRQWWNWLDFIMLSFYLATFSLKAVAFFQIHSDMYGSRVMERHHWPDNDPTLIAEGVFAVANVFSFARIIYLFQTNPHLGPLQISLGCMIIDIAKFLFIFFLILTSFACGLNQLYWYADYMEENCQMKGENSTSPSGSCYQNSEPFMT
;
A
#
# COMPACT_ATOMS: atom_id res chain seq x y z
N MET A 1 -9.99 24.35 -17.82
CA MET A 1 -9.49 23.19 -18.60
C MET A 1 -9.57 23.37 -20.13
N GLN A 2 -10.43 24.25 -20.66
CA GLN A 2 -10.68 24.38 -22.12
C GLN A 2 -9.46 24.77 -22.97
N PHE A 3 -8.57 25.64 -22.46
CA PHE A 3 -7.34 26.03 -23.19
C PHE A 3 -6.39 24.86 -23.42
N VAL A 4 -6.18 24.02 -22.40
CA VAL A 4 -5.27 22.86 -22.49
C VAL A 4 -5.88 21.75 -23.36
N ALA A 5 -7.20 21.58 -23.31
CA ALA A 5 -7.93 20.59 -24.12
C ALA A 5 -8.07 20.98 -25.61
N HIS A 6 -7.64 22.18 -26.01
CA HIS A 6 -7.77 22.63 -27.39
C HIS A 6 -6.96 21.73 -28.36
N PRO A 7 -7.53 21.33 -29.53
CA PRO A 7 -6.90 20.39 -30.45
C PRO A 7 -5.47 20.75 -30.88
N ASN A 8 -5.21 22.03 -31.15
CA ASN A 8 -3.87 22.49 -31.56
C ASN A 8 -2.83 22.34 -30.43
N CYS A 9 -3.23 22.62 -29.17
CA CYS A 9 -2.38 22.42 -28.00
C CYS A 9 -2.09 20.93 -27.78
N GLN A 10 -3.12 20.08 -27.93
CA GLN A 10 -3.00 18.63 -27.78
C GLN A 10 -2.12 18.01 -28.88
N GLN A 11 -2.20 18.48 -30.11
CA GLN A 11 -1.32 18.02 -31.20
C GLN A 11 0.15 18.35 -30.93
N LEU A 12 0.44 19.56 -30.44
CA LEU A 12 1.78 19.95 -30.03
C LEU A 12 2.29 19.11 -28.86
N LEU A 13 1.46 18.89 -27.83
CA LEU A 13 1.86 18.08 -26.68
C LEU A 13 2.13 16.62 -27.10
N THR A 14 1.31 16.10 -28.01
CA THR A 14 1.45 14.75 -28.57
C THR A 14 2.74 14.61 -29.39
N SER A 15 3.13 15.63 -30.17
CA SER A 15 4.36 15.57 -30.95
C SER A 15 5.61 15.55 -30.06
N ILE A 16 5.61 16.32 -28.98
CA ILE A 16 6.66 16.30 -27.94
C ILE A 16 6.67 14.94 -27.22
N TRP A 17 5.48 14.39 -26.92
CA TRP A 17 5.37 13.12 -26.21
C TRP A 17 5.99 11.94 -26.97
N TYR A 18 5.75 11.88 -28.28
CA TYR A 18 6.24 10.82 -29.17
C TYR A 18 7.53 11.18 -29.92
N GLU A 19 8.27 12.18 -29.46
CA GLU A 19 9.55 12.57 -30.04
C GLU A 19 10.52 11.36 -30.04
N GLY A 20 11.04 10.99 -31.22
CA GLY A 20 11.87 9.80 -31.41
C GLY A 20 11.13 8.51 -31.79
N PHE A 21 9.79 8.51 -31.78
CA PHE A 21 8.95 7.34 -32.12
C PHE A 21 7.87 7.63 -33.19
N PRO A 22 8.24 8.10 -34.40
CA PRO A 22 7.27 8.51 -35.42
C PRO A 22 6.38 7.37 -35.92
N VAL A 23 6.83 6.12 -35.80
CA VAL A 23 6.10 4.91 -36.25
C VAL A 23 5.14 4.38 -35.18
N TRP A 24 5.33 4.75 -33.91
CA TRP A 24 4.53 4.21 -32.79
C TRP A 24 3.03 4.49 -32.94
N ARG A 25 2.67 5.68 -33.44
CA ARG A 25 1.27 6.08 -33.66
C ARG A 25 0.53 5.14 -34.63
N ARG A 26 1.22 4.63 -35.65
CA ARG A 26 0.63 3.85 -36.75
C ARG A 26 0.56 2.33 -36.51
N ARG A 27 1.16 1.81 -35.42
CA ARG A 27 1.20 0.36 -35.16
C ARG A 27 -0.09 -0.18 -34.51
N ASN A 28 -0.42 -1.43 -34.83
CA ASN A 28 -1.53 -2.18 -34.22
C ASN A 28 -1.36 -2.33 -32.70
N GLY A 29 -2.47 -2.39 -31.97
CA GLY A 29 -2.48 -2.50 -30.50
C GLY A 29 -1.67 -3.69 -29.97
N PHE A 30 -1.80 -4.87 -30.59
CA PHE A 30 -1.02 -6.05 -30.23
C PHE A 30 0.50 -5.84 -30.38
N MET A 31 0.94 -5.22 -31.48
CA MET A 31 2.35 -4.92 -31.72
C MET A 31 2.90 -3.86 -30.75
N LYS A 32 2.05 -2.93 -30.28
CA LYS A 32 2.42 -1.99 -29.22
C LYS A 32 2.64 -2.71 -27.89
N ILE A 33 1.77 -3.65 -27.53
CA ILE A 33 1.91 -4.47 -26.32
C ILE A 33 3.19 -5.29 -26.39
N LEU A 34 3.41 -6.04 -27.49
CA LEU A 34 4.61 -6.86 -27.67
C LEU A 34 5.89 -6.02 -27.56
N LEU A 35 5.93 -4.85 -28.19
CA LEU A 35 7.09 -3.97 -28.13
C LEU A 35 7.29 -3.35 -26.74
N CYS A 36 6.20 -2.99 -26.04
CA CYS A 36 6.27 -2.58 -24.64
C CYS A 36 6.85 -3.70 -23.76
N CYS A 37 6.36 -4.94 -23.89
CA CYS A 37 6.89 -6.08 -23.14
C CYS A 37 8.38 -6.31 -23.43
N GLY A 38 8.78 -6.25 -24.70
CA GLY A 38 10.19 -6.36 -25.09
C GLY A 38 11.05 -5.24 -24.52
N LEU A 39 10.56 -3.99 -24.52
CA LEU A 39 11.23 -2.85 -23.89
C LEU A 39 11.37 -3.06 -22.38
N ILE A 40 10.31 -3.48 -21.69
CA ILE A 40 10.28 -3.74 -20.25
C ILE A 40 11.34 -4.78 -19.86
N ALA A 41 11.41 -5.88 -20.60
CA ALA A 41 12.42 -6.91 -20.37
C ALA A 41 13.86 -6.38 -20.56
N CYS A 42 14.06 -5.45 -21.49
CA CYS A 42 15.38 -4.87 -21.78
C CYS A 42 15.76 -3.68 -20.88
N ILE A 43 14.86 -3.18 -20.03
CA ILE A 43 15.10 -2.03 -19.14
C ILE A 43 16.43 -2.09 -18.37
N PRO A 44 16.78 -3.19 -17.67
CA PRO A 44 18.03 -3.22 -16.90
C PRO A 44 19.27 -3.08 -17.78
N ALA A 45 19.25 -3.60 -19.00
CA ALA A 45 20.35 -3.43 -19.94
C ALA A 45 20.43 -1.99 -20.48
N ILE A 46 19.28 -1.36 -20.76
CA ILE A 46 19.23 0.00 -21.30
C ILE A 46 19.63 1.03 -20.24
N SER A 47 19.27 0.83 -18.97
CA SER A 47 19.68 1.72 -17.86
C SER A 47 21.18 1.67 -17.62
N LEU A 48 21.80 0.48 -17.65
CA LEU A 48 23.25 0.33 -17.56
C LEU A 48 23.95 1.00 -18.76
N TYR A 49 23.46 0.78 -19.98
CA TYR A 49 24.00 1.42 -21.17
C TYR A 49 23.94 2.97 -21.10
N TYR A 50 22.85 3.52 -20.55
CA TYR A 50 22.70 4.96 -20.38
C TYR A 50 23.76 5.56 -19.41
N LEU A 51 24.12 4.84 -18.35
CA LEU A 51 25.16 5.28 -17.40
C LEU A 51 26.53 5.39 -18.07
N PHE A 52 26.90 4.44 -18.92
CA PHE A 52 28.19 4.45 -19.61
C PHE A 52 28.24 5.39 -20.81
N CYS A 53 27.16 5.48 -21.60
CA CYS A 53 27.14 6.21 -22.86
C CYS A 53 25.96 7.18 -22.99
N PRO A 54 25.89 8.24 -22.15
CA PRO A 54 24.73 9.12 -22.06
C PRO A 54 24.49 10.01 -23.30
N ARG A 55 25.51 10.21 -24.15
CA ARG A 55 25.41 11.04 -25.38
C ARG A 55 25.03 10.27 -26.65
N SER A 56 24.85 8.95 -26.54
CA SER A 56 24.47 8.08 -27.66
C SER A 56 23.07 8.41 -28.21
N LYS A 57 22.77 7.92 -29.43
CA LYS A 57 21.42 8.05 -30.03
C LYS A 57 20.35 7.40 -29.14
N MET A 58 20.66 6.26 -28.51
CA MET A 58 19.77 5.60 -27.54
C MET A 58 19.63 6.41 -26.25
N GLY A 59 20.69 7.07 -25.78
CA GLY A 59 20.60 7.94 -24.60
C GLY A 59 19.68 9.15 -24.81
N LYS A 60 19.67 9.72 -26.03
CA LYS A 60 18.69 10.77 -26.39
C LYS A 60 17.26 10.22 -26.42
N LEU A 61 17.06 9.00 -26.91
CA LEU A 61 15.76 8.33 -26.94
C LEU A 61 15.20 8.07 -25.53
N VAL A 62 16.03 7.61 -24.59
CA VAL A 62 15.65 7.37 -23.19
C VAL A 62 15.22 8.64 -22.46
N ARG A 63 15.71 9.82 -22.88
CA ARG A 63 15.29 11.10 -22.29
C ARG A 63 13.89 11.56 -22.71
N SER A 64 13.30 10.96 -23.75
CA SER A 64 11.94 11.26 -24.18
C SER A 64 10.93 11.04 -23.03
N PRO A 65 9.88 11.87 -22.93
CA PRO A 65 8.88 11.78 -21.85
C PRO A 65 8.15 10.43 -21.85
N PHE A 66 7.81 9.90 -23.04
CA PHE A 66 7.18 8.60 -23.17
C PHE A 66 8.04 7.46 -22.61
N MET A 67 9.35 7.48 -22.90
CA MET A 67 10.25 6.47 -22.34
C MET A 67 10.34 6.58 -20.83
N LYS A 68 10.51 7.79 -20.27
CA LYS A 68 10.51 7.99 -18.81
C LYS A 68 9.27 7.42 -18.16
N PHE A 69 8.09 7.63 -18.77
CA PHE A 69 6.84 7.05 -18.31
C PHE A 69 6.87 5.51 -18.32
N ILE A 70 7.31 4.88 -19.42
CA ILE A 70 7.43 3.41 -19.49
C ILE A 70 8.41 2.89 -18.43
N TYR A 71 9.59 3.48 -18.28
CA TYR A 71 10.58 3.06 -17.29
C TYR A 71 10.01 3.12 -15.87
N HIS A 72 9.34 4.24 -15.53
CA HIS A 72 8.75 4.39 -14.21
C HIS A 72 7.63 3.38 -13.96
N SER A 73 6.76 3.19 -14.94
CA SER A 73 5.64 2.23 -14.87
C SER A 73 6.12 0.79 -14.76
N ALA A 74 7.17 0.45 -15.51
CA ALA A 74 7.75 -0.88 -15.55
C ALA A 74 8.54 -1.21 -14.27
N SER A 75 9.32 -0.25 -13.77
CA SER A 75 9.98 -0.35 -12.46
C SER A 75 8.97 -0.62 -11.35
N PHE A 76 7.85 0.12 -11.37
CA PHE A 76 6.75 -0.09 -10.44
C PHE A 76 6.06 -1.46 -10.63
N GLY A 77 5.82 -1.90 -11.86
CA GLY A 77 5.29 -3.23 -12.14
C GLY A 77 6.22 -4.36 -11.67
N CYS A 78 7.53 -4.19 -11.83
CA CYS A 78 8.52 -5.13 -11.31
C CYS A 78 8.51 -5.17 -9.77
N PHE A 79 8.39 -4.00 -9.12
CA PHE A 79 8.19 -3.93 -7.67
C PHE A 79 6.96 -4.69 -7.20
N LEU A 80 5.81 -4.52 -7.86
CA LEU A 80 4.61 -5.29 -7.53
C LEU A 80 4.81 -6.80 -7.73
N LEU A 81 5.54 -7.21 -8.76
CA LEU A 81 5.91 -8.62 -8.95
C LEU A 81 6.82 -9.12 -7.83
N LEU A 82 7.78 -8.32 -7.35
CA LEU A 82 8.59 -8.65 -6.17
C LEU A 82 7.72 -8.78 -4.91
N LEU A 83 6.70 -7.95 -4.73
CA LEU A 83 5.75 -8.09 -3.62
C LEU A 83 4.95 -9.39 -3.72
N VAL A 84 4.48 -9.75 -4.93
CA VAL A 84 3.82 -11.05 -5.16
C VAL A 84 4.77 -12.19 -4.83
N LEU A 85 6.02 -12.15 -5.30
CA LEU A 85 7.03 -13.15 -4.99
C LEU A 85 7.33 -13.25 -3.49
N ALA A 86 7.40 -12.11 -2.79
CA ALA A 86 7.56 -12.08 -1.34
C ALA A 86 6.36 -12.69 -0.59
N SER A 87 5.16 -12.59 -1.17
CA SER A 87 3.93 -13.18 -0.64
C SER A 87 3.78 -14.68 -0.95
N THR A 88 4.24 -15.14 -2.11
CA THR A 88 4.21 -16.55 -2.52
C THR A 88 5.38 -17.29 -1.87
N ARG A 89 5.16 -17.77 -0.65
CA ARG A 89 6.16 -18.54 0.12
C ARG A 89 6.37 -19.90 -0.55
N THR A 90 7.57 -20.14 -1.11
CA THR A 90 7.94 -21.45 -1.66
C THR A 90 8.06 -22.46 -0.51
N GLU A 91 7.24 -23.52 -0.54
CA GLU A 91 6.79 -24.29 0.64
C GLU A 91 7.84 -25.11 1.41
N GLY A 92 9.12 -25.11 1.04
CA GLY A 92 10.10 -26.04 1.62
C GLY A 92 10.98 -25.49 2.76
N SER A 93 11.54 -24.29 2.61
CA SER A 93 12.61 -23.77 3.49
C SER A 93 12.15 -22.72 4.51
N GLU A 94 10.97 -22.13 4.31
CA GLU A 94 10.52 -20.95 5.06
C GLU A 94 9.64 -21.30 6.29
N ARG A 95 9.20 -22.56 6.46
CA ARG A 95 8.39 -22.96 7.62
C ARG A 95 9.18 -22.87 8.93
N SER A 96 10.49 -23.13 8.88
CA SER A 96 11.39 -22.88 10.01
C SER A 96 11.57 -21.39 10.30
N ARG A 97 11.55 -20.53 9.26
CA ARG A 97 11.70 -19.07 9.38
C ARG A 97 10.48 -18.39 10.00
N GLN A 98 9.29 -19.01 9.94
CA GLN A 98 8.08 -18.52 10.60
C GLN A 98 8.17 -18.55 12.13
N ASN A 99 9.01 -19.43 12.69
CA ASN A 99 9.26 -19.56 14.12
C ASN A 99 10.51 -18.78 14.56
N ILE A 100 11.10 -17.97 13.68
CA ILE A 100 12.27 -17.14 13.98
C ILE A 100 11.78 -15.71 14.12
N ARG A 101 11.94 -15.13 15.31
CA ARG A 101 11.75 -13.70 15.53
C ARG A 101 12.88 -12.93 14.85
N GLY A 102 12.56 -11.79 14.22
CA GLY A 102 13.51 -11.00 13.44
C GLY A 102 14.38 -11.83 12.48
N PRO A 103 13.77 -12.55 11.51
CA PRO A 103 14.55 -13.32 10.55
C PRO A 103 15.41 -12.37 9.70
N PRO A 104 16.62 -12.78 9.30
CA PRO A 104 17.44 -11.96 8.43
C PRO A 104 16.70 -11.72 7.10
N PRO A 105 16.77 -10.49 6.54
CA PRO A 105 16.06 -10.14 5.33
C PRO A 105 16.48 -11.04 4.16
N SER A 106 15.49 -11.59 3.47
CA SER A 106 15.65 -12.37 2.25
C SER A 106 16.16 -11.49 1.10
N LEU A 107 16.67 -12.13 0.03
CA LEU A 107 17.10 -11.41 -1.17
C LEU A 107 15.96 -10.56 -1.76
N VAL A 108 14.73 -11.08 -1.76
CA VAL A 108 13.55 -10.35 -2.25
C VAL A 108 13.26 -9.13 -1.37
N GLU A 109 13.32 -9.26 -0.05
CA GLU A 109 13.14 -8.13 0.88
C GLU A 109 14.23 -7.06 0.71
N TRP A 110 15.47 -7.45 0.43
CA TRP A 110 16.54 -6.51 0.08
C TRP A 110 16.25 -5.74 -1.20
N LEU A 111 15.77 -6.41 -2.26
CA LEU A 111 15.39 -5.73 -3.50
C LEU A 111 14.23 -4.75 -3.28
N ILE A 112 13.22 -5.15 -2.51
CA ILE A 112 12.11 -4.28 -2.09
C ILE A 112 12.64 -3.06 -1.33
N PHE A 113 13.54 -3.26 -0.37
CA PHE A 113 14.14 -2.18 0.42
C PHE A 113 14.88 -1.15 -0.45
N PHE A 114 15.71 -1.61 -1.39
CA PHE A 114 16.40 -0.71 -2.32
C PHE A 114 15.43 0.06 -3.21
N TRP A 115 14.39 -0.61 -3.70
CA TRP A 115 13.36 0.04 -4.51
C TRP A 115 12.61 1.12 -3.73
N VAL A 116 12.16 0.81 -2.52
CA VAL A 116 11.47 1.78 -1.65
C VAL A 116 12.37 2.96 -1.32
N THR A 117 13.65 2.72 -1.00
CA THR A 117 14.61 3.80 -0.72
C THR A 117 14.77 4.73 -1.92
N GLY A 118 14.82 4.19 -3.15
CA GLY A 118 14.84 4.98 -4.37
C GLY A 118 13.57 5.83 -4.56
N MET A 119 12.41 5.29 -4.20
CA MET A 119 11.15 6.04 -4.24
C MET A 119 11.06 7.12 -3.17
N VAL A 120 11.52 6.85 -1.95
CA VAL A 120 11.63 7.88 -0.89
C VAL A 120 12.49 9.04 -1.37
N TRP A 121 13.64 8.75 -1.97
CA TRP A 121 14.49 9.78 -2.57
C TRP A 121 13.78 10.57 -3.67
N ALA A 122 13.05 9.89 -4.56
CA ALA A 122 12.30 10.55 -5.63
C ALA A 122 11.20 11.48 -5.11
N GLU A 123 10.42 11.04 -4.11
CA GLU A 123 9.38 11.88 -3.47
C GLU A 123 9.99 13.06 -2.71
N CYS A 124 11.11 12.87 -2.01
CA CYS A 124 11.82 13.97 -1.36
C CYS A 124 12.29 15.01 -2.38
N LYS A 125 12.79 14.58 -3.54
CA LYS A 125 13.19 15.48 -4.63
C LYS A 125 11.98 16.23 -5.19
N GLN A 126 10.86 15.55 -5.42
CA GLN A 126 9.63 16.19 -5.90
C GLN A 126 9.12 17.24 -4.92
N LEU A 127 9.11 16.91 -3.63
CA LEU A 127 8.70 17.83 -2.56
C LEU A 127 9.58 19.09 -2.53
N TRP A 128 10.89 18.93 -2.74
CA TRP A 128 11.84 20.04 -2.80
C TRP A 128 11.63 20.92 -4.04
N GLU A 129 11.36 20.33 -5.20
CA GLU A 129 11.23 21.05 -6.48
C GLU A 129 9.86 21.74 -6.64
N GLU A 130 8.77 21.09 -6.22
CA GLU A 130 7.40 21.62 -6.35
C GLU A 130 6.99 22.51 -5.16
N GLY A 131 7.56 22.24 -3.99
CA GLY A 131 7.22 22.87 -2.72
C GLY A 131 6.01 22.22 -2.02
N LEU A 132 6.00 22.28 -0.68
CA LEU A 132 5.03 21.59 0.18
C LEU A 132 3.56 21.91 -0.13
N LYS A 133 3.24 23.19 -0.40
CA LYS A 133 1.85 23.61 -0.65
C LYS A 133 1.29 23.03 -1.96
N ALA A 134 2.12 22.95 -3.00
CA ALA A 134 1.71 22.35 -4.27
C ALA A 134 1.56 20.84 -4.12
N TYR A 135 2.49 20.21 -3.40
CA TYR A 135 2.51 18.78 -3.13
C TYR A 135 1.25 18.31 -2.38
N VAL A 136 0.89 18.95 -1.27
CA VAL A 136 -0.24 18.54 -0.41
C VAL A 136 -1.60 18.71 -1.09
N ARG A 137 -1.72 19.62 -2.08
CA ARG A 137 -2.96 19.83 -2.83
C ARG A 137 -3.27 18.68 -3.78
N GLN A 138 -2.26 17.89 -4.15
CA GLN A 138 -2.42 16.77 -5.05
C GLN A 138 -2.74 15.49 -4.25
N TRP A 139 -3.99 15.02 -4.33
CA TRP A 139 -4.48 13.83 -3.60
C TRP A 139 -3.68 12.56 -3.88
N TRP A 140 -3.11 12.48 -5.07
CA TRP A 140 -2.24 11.41 -5.46
C TRP A 140 -0.94 11.37 -4.64
N ASN A 141 -0.29 12.51 -4.46
CA ASN A 141 0.93 12.59 -3.66
C ASN A 141 0.72 12.14 -2.20
N TRP A 142 -0.52 12.23 -1.69
CA TRP A 142 -0.90 11.63 -0.39
C TRP A 142 -0.86 10.10 -0.40
N LEU A 143 -1.35 9.45 -1.46
CA LEU A 143 -1.28 8.00 -1.60
C LEU A 143 0.18 7.53 -1.55
N ASP A 144 1.05 8.20 -2.30
CA ASP A 144 2.47 7.86 -2.36
C ASP A 144 3.17 8.10 -1.02
N PHE A 145 2.86 9.22 -0.35
CA PHE A 145 3.36 9.51 1.00
C PHE A 145 2.93 8.48 2.05
N ILE A 146 1.64 8.09 2.07
CA ILE A 146 1.10 7.10 3.01
C ILE A 146 1.73 5.72 2.77
N MET A 147 1.79 5.30 1.50
CA MET A 147 2.40 4.03 1.10
C MET A 147 3.87 3.95 1.56
N LEU A 148 4.68 4.98 1.26
CA LEU A 148 6.09 5.01 1.67
C LEU A 148 6.26 5.10 3.19
N SER A 149 5.38 5.82 3.88
CA SER A 149 5.40 5.91 5.35
C SER A 149 5.19 4.53 5.98
N PHE A 150 4.25 3.73 5.48
CA PHE A 150 4.05 2.36 5.98
C PHE A 150 5.24 1.44 5.67
N TYR A 151 5.89 1.58 4.51
CA TYR A 151 7.12 0.82 4.25
C TYR A 151 8.27 1.24 5.18
N LEU A 152 8.47 2.53 5.41
CA LEU A 152 9.47 3.02 6.36
C LEU A 152 9.19 2.55 7.78
N ALA A 153 7.92 2.55 8.21
CA ALA A 153 7.50 2.00 9.49
C ALA A 153 7.81 0.50 9.59
N THR A 154 7.52 -0.27 8.53
CA THR A 154 7.85 -1.71 8.47
C THR A 154 9.34 -1.96 8.63
N PHE A 155 10.19 -1.25 7.88
CA PHE A 155 11.64 -1.43 7.96
C PHE A 155 12.20 -1.00 9.31
N SER A 156 11.66 0.07 9.88
CA SER A 156 12.02 0.53 11.23
C SER A 156 11.67 -0.52 12.29
N LEU A 157 10.47 -1.10 12.24
CA LEU A 157 10.06 -2.17 13.15
C LEU A 157 10.91 -3.43 12.98
N LYS A 158 11.25 -3.82 11.75
CA LYS A 158 12.17 -4.93 11.48
C LYS A 158 13.58 -4.67 12.01
N ALA A 159 14.08 -3.44 11.89
CA ALA A 159 15.36 -3.04 12.46
C ALA A 159 15.33 -3.09 14.00
N VAL A 160 14.27 -2.59 14.63
CA VAL A 160 14.05 -2.68 16.08
C VAL A 160 14.03 -4.15 16.53
N ALA A 161 13.28 -5.01 15.84
CA ALA A 161 13.24 -6.44 16.14
C ALA A 161 14.64 -7.08 16.04
N PHE A 162 15.42 -6.72 15.01
CA PHE A 162 16.79 -7.19 14.85
C PHE A 162 17.71 -6.76 16.01
N PHE A 163 17.66 -5.48 16.40
CA PHE A 163 18.46 -4.95 17.50
C PHE A 163 18.06 -5.53 18.86
N GLN A 164 16.76 -5.70 19.12
CA GLN A 164 16.25 -6.28 20.36
C GLN A 164 16.69 -7.74 20.56
N ILE A 165 16.77 -8.50 19.47
CA ILE A 165 17.26 -9.88 19.50
C ILE A 165 18.78 -9.91 19.68
N HIS A 166 19.52 -9.01 19.03
CA HIS A 166 20.98 -8.99 19.15
C HIS A 166 21.47 -8.48 20.52
N SER A 167 20.65 -7.69 21.21
CA SER A 167 20.94 -7.21 22.56
C SER A 167 20.54 -8.20 23.67
N ASP A 168 20.02 -9.38 23.32
CA ASP A 168 19.50 -10.41 24.22
C ASP A 168 18.40 -9.94 25.21
N MET A 169 17.86 -8.73 25.03
CA MET A 169 16.87 -8.10 25.92
C MET A 169 15.45 -8.64 25.76
N TYR A 170 15.17 -9.37 24.67
CA TYR A 170 13.80 -9.74 24.24
C TYR A 170 13.54 -11.26 24.26
N GLY A 171 14.51 -12.05 24.73
CA GLY A 171 14.40 -13.51 24.87
C GLY A 171 14.79 -14.33 23.64
N SER A 172 14.40 -15.61 23.62
CA SER A 172 14.85 -16.59 22.61
C SER A 172 14.40 -16.24 21.18
N ARG A 173 15.37 -16.19 20.27
CA ARG A 173 15.16 -15.92 18.83
C ARG A 173 14.25 -16.94 18.14
N VAL A 174 14.37 -18.21 18.50
CA VAL A 174 13.58 -19.31 17.93
C VAL A 174 12.47 -19.63 18.91
N MET A 175 11.22 -19.41 18.52
CA MET A 175 10.04 -19.73 19.31
C MET A 175 8.84 -19.93 18.39
N GLU A 176 7.99 -20.89 18.70
CA GLU A 176 6.76 -21.10 17.94
C GLU A 176 5.87 -19.86 17.96
N ARG A 177 5.31 -19.52 16.79
CA ARG A 177 4.54 -18.28 16.58
C ARG A 177 3.37 -18.08 17.55
N HIS A 178 2.74 -19.17 18.03
CA HIS A 178 1.63 -19.10 18.98
C HIS A 178 2.04 -18.52 20.34
N HIS A 179 3.31 -18.65 20.73
CA HIS A 179 3.80 -18.15 22.02
C HIS A 179 4.30 -16.71 21.94
N TRP A 180 4.26 -16.09 20.76
CA TRP A 180 4.76 -14.73 20.60
C TRP A 180 3.84 -13.76 21.34
N PRO A 181 4.40 -12.75 22.02
CA PRO A 181 3.57 -11.72 22.63
C PRO A 181 2.80 -10.95 21.55
N ASP A 182 1.57 -10.52 21.84
CA ASP A 182 0.75 -9.78 20.87
C ASP A 182 1.42 -8.49 20.37
N ASN A 183 2.28 -7.90 21.20
CA ASN A 183 3.04 -6.68 20.91
C ASN A 183 4.42 -6.95 20.28
N ASP A 184 4.67 -8.15 19.74
CA ASP A 184 5.96 -8.47 19.09
C ASP A 184 6.19 -7.54 17.88
N PRO A 185 7.34 -6.84 17.81
CA PRO A 185 7.62 -5.90 16.72
C PRO A 185 7.65 -6.58 15.34
N THR A 186 7.95 -7.89 15.28
CA THR A 186 7.91 -8.68 14.04
C THR A 186 6.47 -8.83 13.54
N LEU A 187 5.50 -9.10 14.43
CA LEU A 187 4.08 -9.22 14.06
C LEU A 187 3.51 -7.89 13.56
N ILE A 188 3.81 -6.81 14.29
CA ILE A 188 3.39 -5.46 13.90
C ILE A 188 4.02 -5.09 12.55
N ALA A 189 5.31 -5.41 12.34
CA ALA A 189 5.97 -5.18 11.05
C ALA A 189 5.30 -5.96 9.90
N GLU A 190 4.94 -7.24 10.09
CA GLU A 190 4.23 -8.02 9.08
C GLU A 190 2.85 -7.42 8.75
N GLY A 191 2.10 -6.98 9.75
CA GLY A 191 0.80 -6.33 9.56
C GLY A 191 0.91 -5.01 8.80
N VAL A 192 1.84 -4.14 9.22
CA VAL A 192 2.09 -2.86 8.55
C VAL A 192 2.59 -3.07 7.11
N PHE A 193 3.42 -4.09 6.87
CA PHE A 193 3.87 -4.46 5.53
C PHE A 193 2.71 -4.88 4.63
N ALA A 194 1.74 -5.63 5.16
CA ALA A 194 0.56 -6.04 4.40
C ALA A 194 -0.29 -4.82 4.00
N VAL A 195 -0.49 -3.86 4.91
CA VAL A 195 -1.17 -2.60 4.61
C VAL A 195 -0.42 -1.81 3.54
N ALA A 196 0.91 -1.70 3.63
CA ALA A 196 1.74 -1.04 2.62
C ALA A 196 1.59 -1.69 1.23
N ASN A 197 1.48 -3.02 1.17
CA ASN A 197 1.27 -3.75 -0.07
C ASN A 197 -0.09 -3.43 -0.70
N VAL A 198 -1.16 -3.30 0.09
CA VAL A 198 -2.48 -2.89 -0.42
C VAL A 198 -2.42 -1.51 -1.08
N PHE A 199 -1.80 -0.52 -0.41
CA PHE A 199 -1.61 0.81 -0.98
C PHE A 199 -0.73 0.78 -2.24
N SER A 200 0.27 -0.10 -2.29
CA SER A 200 1.07 -0.32 -3.49
C SER A 200 0.20 -0.81 -4.64
N PHE A 201 -0.65 -1.82 -4.47
CA PHE A 201 -1.55 -2.24 -5.55
C PHE A 201 -2.55 -1.15 -5.95
N ALA A 202 -3.05 -0.36 -4.99
CA ALA A 202 -3.92 0.78 -5.30
C ALA A 202 -3.23 1.83 -6.21
N ARG A 203 -1.90 1.98 -6.11
CA ARG A 203 -1.12 2.87 -6.97
C ARG A 203 -1.11 2.43 -8.46
N ILE A 204 -1.57 1.24 -8.83
CA ILE A 204 -1.75 0.90 -10.26
C ILE A 204 -2.76 1.82 -10.94
N ILE A 205 -3.75 2.33 -10.19
CA ILE A 205 -4.82 3.19 -10.71
C ILE A 205 -4.25 4.43 -11.41
N TYR A 206 -3.05 4.90 -11.04
CA TYR A 206 -2.36 5.98 -11.73
C TYR A 206 -2.09 5.72 -13.22
N LEU A 207 -1.77 4.48 -13.57
CA LEU A 207 -1.43 4.11 -14.93
C LEU A 207 -2.64 4.24 -15.86
N PHE A 208 -3.85 4.09 -15.32
CA PHE A 208 -5.09 4.21 -16.09
C PHE A 208 -5.32 5.61 -16.65
N GLN A 209 -4.75 6.66 -16.03
CA GLN A 209 -4.88 8.06 -16.49
C GLN A 209 -4.29 8.27 -17.88
N THR A 210 -3.29 7.47 -18.25
CA THR A 210 -2.62 7.57 -19.55
C THR A 210 -3.33 6.80 -20.65
N ASN A 211 -4.28 5.94 -20.29
CA ASN A 211 -5.05 5.16 -21.25
C ASN A 211 -6.23 5.99 -21.77
N PRO A 212 -6.40 6.12 -23.11
CA PRO A 212 -7.49 6.92 -23.69
C PRO A 212 -8.90 6.47 -23.29
N HIS A 213 -9.08 5.19 -22.95
CA HIS A 213 -10.38 4.63 -22.57
C HIS A 213 -10.58 4.58 -21.05
N LEU A 214 -9.53 4.20 -20.30
CA LEU A 214 -9.64 4.05 -18.84
C LEU A 214 -9.48 5.38 -18.07
N GLY A 215 -8.78 6.37 -18.63
CA GLY A 215 -8.53 7.65 -17.99
C GLY A 215 -9.81 8.42 -17.66
N PRO A 216 -10.75 8.64 -18.63
CA PRO A 216 -12.02 9.30 -18.35
C PRO A 216 -12.87 8.55 -17.31
N LEU A 217 -12.85 7.21 -17.35
CA LEU A 217 -13.56 6.36 -16.38
C LEU A 217 -13.00 6.56 -14.96
N GLN A 218 -11.68 6.58 -14.82
CA GLN A 218 -11.01 6.83 -13.54
C GLN A 218 -11.34 8.22 -12.97
N ILE A 219 -11.34 9.26 -13.81
CA ILE A 219 -11.66 10.63 -13.37
C ILE A 219 -13.11 10.67 -12.85
N SER A 220 -14.05 10.07 -13.58
CA SER A 220 -15.45 9.96 -13.14
C SER A 220 -15.58 9.21 -11.81
N LEU A 221 -14.86 8.10 -11.64
CA LEU A 221 -14.83 7.33 -10.39
C LEU A 221 -14.28 8.18 -9.23
N GLY A 222 -13.21 8.94 -9.45
CA GLY A 222 -12.65 9.86 -8.44
C GLY A 222 -13.66 10.91 -7.97
N CYS A 223 -14.43 11.48 -8.89
CA CYS A 223 -15.52 12.41 -8.54
C CYS A 223 -16.62 11.72 -7.72
N MET A 224 -17.01 10.50 -8.09
CA MET A 224 -18.04 9.73 -7.36
C MET A 224 -17.62 9.37 -5.94
N ILE A 225 -16.33 9.07 -5.71
CA ILE A 225 -15.81 8.79 -4.35
C ILE A 225 -16.06 9.97 -3.41
N ILE A 226 -15.94 11.20 -3.88
CA ILE A 226 -16.19 12.40 -3.07
C ILE A 226 -17.65 12.44 -2.61
N ASP A 227 -18.59 12.05 -3.48
CA ASP A 227 -20.00 12.02 -3.14
C ASP A 227 -20.34 10.85 -2.20
N ILE A 228 -19.72 9.69 -2.40
CA ILE A 228 -19.82 8.53 -1.48
C ILE A 228 -19.30 8.92 -0.08
N ALA A 229 -18.19 9.64 0.01
CA ALA A 229 -17.63 10.08 1.29
C ALA A 229 -18.58 11.00 2.07
N LYS A 230 -19.28 11.91 1.37
CA LYS A 230 -20.32 12.77 1.99
C LYS A 230 -21.47 11.92 2.55
N PHE A 231 -21.91 10.91 1.80
CA PHE A 231 -22.97 10.00 2.24
C PHE A 231 -22.53 9.15 3.44
N LEU A 232 -21.32 8.60 3.40
CA LEU A 232 -20.74 7.83 4.50
C LEU A 232 -20.65 8.65 5.80
N PHE A 233 -20.36 9.95 5.72
CA PHE A 233 -20.35 10.81 6.89
C PHE A 233 -21.70 10.82 7.62
N ILE A 234 -22.81 10.98 6.88
CA ILE A 234 -24.17 10.91 7.45
C ILE A 234 -24.44 9.52 8.02
N PHE A 235 -24.04 8.47 7.30
CA PHE A 235 -24.20 7.10 7.75
C PHE A 235 -23.47 6.81 9.08
N PHE A 236 -22.24 7.28 9.26
CA PHE A 236 -21.49 7.13 10.51
C PHE A 236 -22.14 7.86 11.69
N LEU A 237 -22.75 9.04 11.47
CA LEU A 237 -23.49 9.74 12.52
C LEU A 237 -24.69 8.92 13.00
N ILE A 238 -25.44 8.35 12.06
CA ILE A 238 -26.59 7.49 12.37
C ILE A 238 -26.12 6.23 13.12
N LEU A 239 -25.09 5.55 12.61
CA LEU A 239 -24.54 4.34 13.21
C LEU A 239 -24.05 4.60 14.63
N THR A 240 -23.35 5.71 14.87
CA THR A 240 -22.87 6.09 16.20
C THR A 240 -24.03 6.37 17.16
N SER A 241 -25.09 7.04 16.70
CA SER A 241 -26.29 7.28 17.50
C SER A 241 -26.94 5.96 17.96
N PHE A 242 -27.12 5.02 17.04
CA PHE A 242 -27.62 3.69 17.38
C PHE A 242 -26.67 2.89 18.25
N ALA A 243 -25.36 2.95 18.00
CA ALA A 243 -24.36 2.26 18.82
C ALA A 243 -24.40 2.75 20.27
N CYS A 244 -24.51 4.05 20.51
CA CYS A 244 -24.68 4.61 21.85
C CYS A 244 -25.99 4.15 22.51
N GLY A 245 -27.11 4.19 21.78
CA GLY A 245 -28.41 3.75 22.30
C GLY A 245 -28.45 2.26 22.65
N LEU A 246 -27.89 1.41 21.79
CA LEU A 246 -27.78 -0.04 22.04
C LEU A 246 -26.80 -0.34 23.16
N ASN A 247 -25.65 0.33 23.21
CA ASN A 247 -24.70 0.17 24.31
C ASN A 247 -25.36 0.50 25.65
N GLN A 248 -26.14 1.59 25.73
CA GLN A 248 -26.86 1.94 26.96
C GLN A 248 -27.93 0.91 27.35
N LEU A 249 -28.64 0.35 26.36
CA LEU A 249 -29.67 -0.67 26.60
C LEU A 249 -29.08 -1.99 27.11
N TYR A 250 -27.98 -2.46 26.49
CA TYR A 250 -27.37 -3.75 26.82
C TYR A 250 -26.34 -3.69 27.95
N TRP A 251 -25.83 -2.51 28.31
CA TRP A 251 -24.85 -2.33 29.38
C TRP A 251 -25.25 -3.01 30.71
N TYR A 252 -26.53 -2.89 31.09
CA TYR A 252 -27.01 -3.50 32.35
C TYR A 252 -27.09 -5.03 32.29
N ALA A 253 -27.44 -5.59 31.13
CA ALA A 253 -27.53 -7.03 30.96
C ALA A 253 -26.13 -7.66 31.02
N ASP A 254 -25.15 -7.04 30.36
CA ASP A 254 -23.75 -7.47 30.35
C ASP A 254 -23.12 -7.37 31.76
N TYR A 255 -23.38 -6.25 32.47
CA TYR A 255 -22.95 -6.07 33.87
C TYR A 255 -23.55 -7.12 34.81
N MET A 256 -24.79 -7.56 34.59
CA MET A 256 -25.40 -8.61 35.39
C MET A 256 -24.75 -9.98 35.12
N GLU A 257 -24.44 -10.28 33.86
CA GLU A 257 -23.79 -11.53 33.45
C GLU A 257 -22.38 -11.67 34.04
N GLU A 258 -21.55 -10.61 33.97
CA GLU A 258 -20.22 -10.60 34.60
C GLU A 258 -20.29 -10.78 36.12
N ASN A 259 -21.21 -10.08 36.80
CA ASN A 259 -21.35 -10.20 38.26
C ASN A 259 -21.84 -11.60 38.69
N CYS A 260 -22.67 -12.25 37.88
CA CYS A 260 -23.10 -13.62 38.11
C CYS A 260 -21.95 -14.63 37.95
N GLN A 261 -21.09 -14.45 36.94
CA GLN A 261 -19.89 -15.28 36.74
C GLN A 261 -18.89 -15.12 37.90
N MET A 262 -18.62 -13.87 38.31
CA MET A 262 -17.70 -13.55 39.43
C MET A 262 -18.18 -14.11 40.79
N LYS A 263 -19.51 -14.17 41.02
CA LYS A 263 -20.08 -14.77 42.24
C LYS A 263 -20.02 -16.30 42.21
N GLY A 264 -20.02 -16.91 41.02
CA GLY A 264 -19.90 -18.36 40.83
C GLY A 264 -18.51 -18.91 41.17
N GLU A 265 -17.42 -18.17 40.89
CA GLU A 265 -16.05 -18.61 41.19
C GLU A 265 -15.66 -18.50 42.68
N ASN A 266 -16.24 -17.55 43.42
CA ASN A 266 -15.91 -17.33 44.83
C ASN A 266 -16.79 -18.12 45.83
N SER A 267 -17.70 -18.98 45.36
CA SER A 267 -18.70 -19.65 46.20
C SER A 267 -18.57 -21.17 46.19
N THR A 268 -17.92 -21.75 47.20
CA THR A 268 -18.09 -23.17 47.55
C THR A 268 -19.46 -23.41 48.20
N SER A 269 -20.55 -23.34 47.43
CA SER A 269 -21.83 -24.03 47.69
C SER A 269 -22.86 -23.72 46.58
N PRO A 270 -23.68 -24.70 46.15
CA PRO A 270 -24.53 -24.58 44.97
C PRO A 270 -25.90 -24.04 45.38
N SER A 271 -26.10 -22.72 45.40
CA SER A 271 -27.43 -22.09 45.37
C SER A 271 -27.30 -20.58 45.40
N GLY A 272 -27.44 -19.95 44.24
CA GLY A 272 -27.48 -18.50 44.10
C GLY A 272 -28.04 -18.18 42.72
N SER A 273 -29.32 -18.48 42.53
CA SER A 273 -30.07 -18.28 41.29
C SER A 273 -29.92 -16.86 40.75
N CYS A 274 -29.14 -16.72 39.67
CA CYS A 274 -29.15 -15.54 38.79
C CYS A 274 -30.42 -15.50 37.92
N TYR A 275 -31.57 -15.72 38.56
CA TYR A 275 -32.88 -15.56 37.97
C TYR A 275 -33.78 -14.95 39.03
N GLN A 276 -33.88 -13.62 39.01
CA GLN A 276 -35.15 -12.98 39.27
C GLN A 276 -35.20 -11.60 38.62
N ASN A 277 -36.22 -11.45 37.77
CA ASN A 277 -36.68 -10.24 37.07
C ASN A 277 -36.08 -10.01 35.67
N SER A 278 -36.38 -10.94 34.77
CA SER A 278 -36.84 -10.59 33.43
C SER A 278 -38.01 -9.61 33.54
N GLU A 279 -37.79 -8.32 33.27
CA GLU A 279 -38.66 -7.39 32.50
C GLU A 279 -38.07 -5.96 32.61
N PRO A 280 -37.15 -5.54 31.71
CA PRO A 280 -36.71 -4.15 31.64
C PRO A 280 -37.61 -3.27 30.73
N PHE A 281 -38.73 -3.79 30.22
CA PHE A 281 -39.65 -3.11 29.29
C PHE A 281 -41.02 -2.85 29.91
N MET A 282 -41.10 -2.07 30.99
CA MET A 282 -42.35 -1.42 31.40
C MET A 282 -42.05 -0.14 32.18
N THR A 283 -41.87 0.96 31.44
CA THR A 283 -42.42 2.33 31.62
C THR A 283 -41.68 3.30 30.71
#